data_AF-A0A0F3M5M6-F1
#
_entry.id   AF-A0A0F3M5M6-F1
#
_cell.length_a   1.000
_cell.length_b   1.000
_cell.length_c   1.000
_cell.angle_alpha   90.00
_cell.angle_beta   90.00
_cell.angle_gamma   90.00
#
_symmetry.space_group_name_H-M   'P 1'
#
loop_
_entity.id
_entity.type
_entity.pdbx_description
1 polymer ?
#
loop_
_entity_poly.entity_id
_entity_poly.type
_entity_poly.pdbx_seq_one_letter_code
_entity_poly.pdbx_strand_id
1 'polypeptide(L)' 'MVFDEETQKSWPALTIFVKNDKGEITGAKILTLNSKTVIKMIFQKSLLVQLVDHLLKLLNRIQNTHL' A
#
# COMPACT_ATOMS: atom_id res chain seq x y z
N MET A 1 -12.32 -0.47 -5.14
CA MET A 1 -12.21 0.42 -6.31
C MET A 1 -12.94 1.70 -5.98
N VAL A 2 -12.48 2.85 -6.48
CA VAL A 2 -13.19 4.13 -6.36
C VAL A 2 -13.66 4.54 -7.74
N PHE A 3 -14.95 4.83 -7.86
CA PHE A 3 -15.54 5.33 -9.09
C PHE A 3 -15.44 6.85 -9.10
N ASP A 4 -14.87 7.39 -10.17
CA ASP A 4 -14.82 8.83 -10.44
C ASP A 4 -16.03 9.18 -11.31
N GLU A 5 -16.99 9.90 -10.72
CA GLU A 5 -18.24 10.29 -11.40
C GLU A 5 -18.00 11.27 -12.55
N GLU A 6 -16.99 12.15 -12.44
CA GLU A 6 -16.68 13.12 -13.49
C GLU A 6 -16.07 12.45 -14.72
N THR A 7 -15.14 11.52 -14.50
CA THR A 7 -14.46 10.82 -15.61
C THR A 7 -15.13 9.51 -16.02
N GLN A 8 -16.16 9.08 -15.29
CA GLN A 8 -16.85 7.78 -15.47
C GLN A 8 -15.87 6.60 -15.47
N LYS A 9 -14.78 6.69 -14.70
CA LYS A 9 -13.73 5.67 -14.63
C LYS A 9 -13.62 5.11 -13.24
N SER A 10 -13.47 3.79 -13.18
CA SER A 10 -13.12 3.08 -11.96
C SER A 10 -11.61 2.98 -11.82
N TRP A 11 -11.12 3.34 -10.65
CA TRP A 11 -9.70 3.22 -10.31
C TRP A 11 -9.50 2.18 -9.21
N PRO A 12 -8.41 1.39 -9.28
CA PRO A 12 -8.01 0.59 -8.15
C PRO A 12 -7.73 1.53 -6.97
N ALA A 13 -8.11 1.09 -5.77
CA ALA A 13 -7.95 1.87 -4.56
C ALA A 13 -7.41 0.99 -3.46
N LEU A 14 -6.45 1.50 -2.71
CA LEU A 14 -5.93 0.90 -1.51
C LEU A 14 -6.57 1.60 -0.31
N THR A 15 -7.30 0.84 0.49
CA THR A 15 -7.90 1.33 1.74
C THR A 15 -7.06 0.86 2.92
N ILE A 16 -6.60 1.81 3.73
CA ILE A 16 -5.86 1.55 4.96
C ILE A 16 -6.80 1.86 6.12
N PHE A 17 -7.05 0.85 6.97
CA PHE A 17 -7.84 1.02 8.18
C PHE A 17 -6.93 1.35 9.36
N VAL A 18 -7.29 2.37 10.12
CA VAL A 18 -6.67 2.71 11.39
C VAL A 18 -7.46 2.02 12.48
N LYS A 19 -6.78 1.24 13.32
CA LYS A 19 -7.37 0.59 14.48
C LYS A 19 -6.84 1.19 15.76
N ASN A 20 -7.66 1.22 16.81
CA ASN A 20 -7.20 1.51 18.16
C ASN A 20 -6.56 0.27 18.81
N ASP A 21 -6.06 0.42 20.04
CA ASP A 21 -5.40 -0.65 20.80
C ASP A 21 -6.34 -1.83 21.13
N LYS A 22 -7.65 -1.63 21.03
CA LYS A 22 -8.67 -2.68 21.20
C LYS A 22 -8.98 -3.42 19.88
N GLY A 23 -8.33 -3.03 18.78
CA GLY A 23 -8.53 -3.60 17.45
C GLY A 23 -9.77 -3.07 16.72
N GLU A 24 -10.45 -2.06 17.27
CA GLU A 24 -11.63 -1.42 16.66
C GLU A 24 -11.18 -0.44 15.57
N ILE A 25 -11.88 -0.45 14.43
CA ILE A 25 -11.59 0.49 13.33
C ILE A 25 -12.08 1.88 13.74
N THR A 26 -11.16 2.82 13.90
CA THR A 26 -11.47 4.22 14.26
C THR A 26 -11.33 5.17 13.07
N GLY A 27 -10.80 4.70 11.95
CA GLY A 27 -10.70 5.49 10.74
C GLY A 27 -10.28 4.68 9.52
N ALA A 28 -10.40 5.31 8.36
CA ALA A 28 -9.91 4.76 7.10
C ALA A 28 -9.27 5.88 6.26
N LYS A 29 -8.19 5.54 5.54
CA LYS A 29 -7.61 6.35 4.49
C LYS A 29 -7.74 5.60 3.17
N ILE A 30 -8.22 6.28 2.15
CA ILE A 30 -8.41 5.72 0.80
C ILE A 30 -7.39 6.36 -0.12
N LEU A 31 -6.61 5.54 -0.81
CA LEU A 31 -5.62 5.97 -1.79
C LEU A 31 -6.05 5.46 -3.17
N THR A 32 -6.34 6.37 -4.09
CA THR A 32 -6.77 6.03 -5.46
C THR A 32 -5.56 5.99 -6.40
N LEU A 33 -5.46 4.91 -7.17
CA LEU A 33 -4.42 4.72 -8.18
C LEU A 33 -4.97 5.19 -9.53
N ASN A 34 -5.04 6.51 -9.73
CA ASN A 34 -5.35 7.12 -11.02
C ASN A 34 -4.10 7.75 -11.64
N SER A 35 -4.08 7.90 -12.98
CA SER A 35 -2.90 8.41 -13.71
C SER A 35 -2.60 9.89 -13.47
N LYS A 36 -3.55 10.68 -12.95
CA LYS A 36 -3.35 12.10 -12.55
C LYS A 36 -2.68 12.20 -11.18
N THR A 37 -2.94 11.24 -10.30
CA THR A 37 -2.12 10.92 -9.15
C THR A 37 -0.90 10.14 -9.63
N VAL A 38 -0.08 10.76 -10.50
CA VAL A 38 1.36 10.57 -10.36
C VAL A 38 1.58 10.79 -8.88
N ILE A 39 1.93 9.72 -8.17
CA ILE A 39 2.18 9.80 -6.75
C ILE A 39 3.16 10.96 -6.64
N LYS A 40 2.75 12.10 -6.08
CA LYS A 40 3.69 13.09 -5.59
C LYS A 40 4.29 12.50 -4.32
N MET A 41 4.89 11.32 -4.47
CA MET A 41 5.80 10.67 -3.55
C MET A 41 7.10 11.42 -3.77
N ILE A 42 7.12 12.65 -3.28
CA ILE A 42 8.31 13.10 -2.57
C ILE A 42 8.18 12.50 -1.16
N PHE A 43 8.15 11.17 -1.08
CA PHE A 43 8.39 10.44 0.15
C PHE A 43 9.08 9.13 -0.22
N GLN A 44 10.37 9.33 -0.45
CA GLN A 44 11.45 8.40 -0.20
C GLN A 44 11.42 7.11 -1.02
N LYS A 45 12.12 7.17 -2.17
CA LYS A 45 12.82 6.02 -2.77
C LYS A 45 13.42 5.08 -1.70
N SER A 46 13.89 5.64 -0.58
CA SER A 46 14.38 4.90 0.59
C SER A 46 13.37 3.94 1.22
N LEU A 47 12.09 4.30 1.37
CA LEU A 47 11.11 3.45 2.06
C LEU A 47 10.71 2.24 1.20
N LEU A 48 10.55 2.45 -0.12
CA LEU A 48 10.28 1.36 -1.06
C LEU A 48 11.49 0.42 -1.20
N VAL A 49 12.71 0.97 -1.25
CA VAL A 49 13.94 0.17 -1.30
C VAL A 49 14.10 -0.65 -0.02
N GLN A 50 13.83 -0.07 1.16
CA GLN A 50 13.87 -0.79 2.43
C GLN A 50 12.79 -1.88 2.51
N LEU A 51 11.58 -1.62 2.03
CA LEU A 51 10.50 -2.61 2.00
C LEU A 51 10.85 -3.79 1.09
N VAL A 52 11.41 -3.52 -0.10
CA VAL A 52 11.84 -4.54 -1.05
C VAL A 52 12.99 -5.37 -0.47
N ASP A 53 13.98 -4.75 0.17
CA ASP A 53 15.10 -5.45 0.80
C ASP A 53 14.63 -6.38 1.94
N HIS A 54 13.70 -5.91 2.77
CA HIS A 54 13.16 -6.70 3.87
C HIS A 54 12.32 -7.90 3.38
N LEU A 55 11.54 -7.71 2.30
CA LEU A 55 10.79 -8.79 1.66
C LEU A 55 11.73 -9.83 1.03
N LEU A 56 12.83 -9.40 0.39
CA LEU A 56 13.79 -10.32 -0.21
C LEU A 56 14.51 -11.17 0.85
N LYS A 57 14.87 -10.58 1.99
CA LYS A 57 15.43 -11.31 3.14
C LYS A 57 14.45 -12.32 3.73
N LEU A 58 13.17 -11.97 3.80
CA LEU A 58 12.13 -12.86 4.31
C LEU A 58 11.93 -14.06 3.37
N LEU A 59 11.87 -13.80 2.05
CA LEU A 59 11.75 -14.85 1.03
C LEU A 59 12.94 -15.80 1.06
N ASN A 60 14.17 -15.26 1.13
CA ASN A 60 15.38 -16.06 1.24
C ASN A 60 15.40 -16.89 2.53
N ARG A 61 14.90 -16.37 3.65
CA ARG A 61 14.78 -17.15 4.88
C ARG A 61 13.84 -18.33 4.68
N ILE A 62 12.63 -18.08 4.19
CA ILE A 62 11.61 -19.12 3.95
C ILE A 62 12.16 -20.23 3.04
N GLN A 63 12.86 -19.87 1.97
CA GLN A 63 13.46 -20.83 1.04
C GLN A 63 14.59 -21.66 1.67
N ASN A 64 15.37 -21.07 2.59
CA ASN A 64 16.46 -21.76 3.29
C ASN A 64 16.01 -22.48 4.57
N THR A 65 14.72 -22.41 4.96
CA THR A 65 14.19 -23.13 6.14
C THR A 65 13.59 -24.50 5.80
N HIS A 66 13.68 -24.93 4.54
CA HIS A 66 13.21 -26.23 4.03
C HIS A 66 14.37 -27.14 3.56
N LEU A 67 15.51 -27.10 4.26
CA LEU A 67 16.55 -28.14 4.19
C LEU A 67 16.52 -28.97 5.48
#